data_AF-A0A0B7HJV1-F1
#
_entry.id   AF-A0A0B7HJV1-F1
#
_cell.length_a   1.000
_cell.length_b   1.000
_cell.length_c   1.000
_cell.angle_alpha   90.00
_cell.angle_beta   90.00
_cell.angle_gamma   90.00
#
_symmetry.space_group_name_H-M   'P 1'
#
loop_
_entity.id
_entity.type
_entity.pdbx_description
1 polymer ?
#
loop_
_entity_poly.entity_id
_entity_poly.type
_entity_poly.pdbx_seq_one_letter_code
_entity_poly.pdbx_strand_id
1 'polypeptide(L)'
;MISQKNIKQLLMMALIALGGLALLIVLALMNNLSQPNLATAQRIGTSIFYHHDKKVYAEVAGAGYLPIYGADPESFEALEGINQSVGWDKNKVYCGNGVLDGMKGPVKALGNGLYSDGTTTYYCSFTAENIKTNMGCLFFKSQYFIH
;
A
#
# COMPACT_ATOMS: atom_id res chain seq x y z
N MET A 1 -10.64 49.81 -22.13
CA MET A 1 -11.44 48.89 -22.97
C MET A 1 -10.49 47.85 -23.56
N ILE A 2 -10.59 46.57 -23.15
CA ILE A 2 -9.76 45.51 -23.74
C ILE A 2 -10.30 45.22 -25.14
N SER A 3 -9.44 45.28 -26.16
CA SER A 3 -9.84 45.01 -27.56
C SER A 3 -10.27 43.55 -27.74
N GLN A 4 -11.28 43.30 -28.58
CA GLN A 4 -11.77 41.95 -28.94
C GLN A 4 -10.65 41.01 -29.41
N LYS A 5 -9.62 41.55 -30.09
CA LYS A 5 -8.42 40.81 -30.51
C LYS A 5 -7.61 40.29 -29.31
N ASN A 6 -7.49 41.11 -28.27
CA ASN A 6 -6.75 40.77 -27.04
C ASN A 6 -7.51 39.73 -26.20
N ILE A 7 -8.85 39.75 -26.24
CA ILE A 7 -9.69 38.73 -25.58
C ILE A 7 -9.50 37.36 -26.24
N LYS A 8 -9.54 37.26 -27.57
CA LYS A 8 -9.32 35.99 -28.28
C LYS A 8 -7.91 35.42 -28.03
N GLN A 9 -6.89 36.27 -27.99
CA GLN A 9 -5.53 35.84 -27.65
C GLN A 9 -5.42 35.35 -26.20
N LEU A 10 -6.06 36.02 -25.24
CA LEU A 10 -6.09 35.57 -23.84
C LEU A 10 -6.77 34.20 -23.71
N LEU A 11 -7.88 33.97 -24.39
CA LEU A 11 -8.60 32.70 -24.40
C LEU A 11 -7.76 31.57 -25.00
N MET A 12 -7.04 31.85 -26.10
CA MET A 12 -6.16 30.86 -26.74
C MET A 12 -4.97 30.48 -25.83
N MET A 13 -4.36 31.45 -25.15
CA MET A 13 -3.31 31.20 -24.17
C MET A 13 -3.81 30.37 -22.98
N ALA A 14 -5.01 30.67 -22.48
CA ALA A 14 -5.63 29.91 -21.39
C ALA A 14 -5.90 28.45 -21.78
N LEU A 15 -6.39 28.21 -23.01
CA LEU A 15 -6.60 26.86 -23.55
C LEU A 15 -5.30 26.07 -23.65
N ILE A 16 -4.23 26.69 -24.13
CA ILE A 16 -2.91 26.05 -24.22
C ILE A 16 -2.38 25.73 -22.83
N ALA A 17 -2.49 26.66 -21.88
CA ALA A 17 -2.06 26.45 -20.49
C ALA A 17 -2.84 25.30 -19.82
N LEU A 18 -4.17 25.24 -20.02
CA LEU A 18 -5.02 24.16 -19.51
C LEU A 18 -4.65 22.82 -20.14
N GLY A 19 -4.42 22.77 -21.46
CA GLY A 19 -3.99 21.55 -22.15
C GLY A 19 -2.61 21.07 -21.67
N GLY A 20 -1.67 21.99 -21.48
CA GLY A 20 -0.36 21.68 -20.92
C GLY A 20 -0.44 21.14 -19.49
N LEU A 21 -1.28 21.76 -18.64
CA LEU A 21 -1.51 21.28 -17.28
C LEU A 21 -2.13 19.88 -17.27
N ALA A 22 -3.14 19.63 -18.12
CA ALA A 22 -3.75 18.32 -18.25
C ALA A 22 -2.73 17.25 -18.68
N LEU A 23 -1.85 17.57 -19.63
CA LEU A 23 -0.79 16.66 -20.07
C LEU A 23 0.19 16.33 -18.93
N LEU A 24 0.60 17.33 -18.15
CA LEU A 24 1.47 17.13 -16.98
C LEU A 24 0.83 16.23 -15.93
N ILE A 25 -0.47 16.40 -15.68
CA ILE A 25 -1.24 15.54 -14.76
C ILE A 25 -1.25 14.09 -15.28
N VAL A 26 -1.49 13.88 -16.58
CA VAL A 26 -1.50 12.54 -17.19
C VAL A 26 -0.11 11.87 -17.07
N LEU A 27 0.97 12.60 -17.37
CA LEU A 27 2.34 12.11 -17.20
C LEU A 27 2.65 11.72 -15.75
N ALA A 28 2.24 12.55 -14.79
CA ALA A 28 2.41 12.25 -13.38
C ALA A 28 1.63 10.99 -12.96
N LEU A 29 0.42 10.78 -13.47
CA LEU A 29 -0.37 9.58 -13.21
C LEU A 29 0.29 8.33 -13.78
N MET A 30 0.80 8.39 -15.02
CA MET A 30 1.51 7.27 -15.65
C MET A 30 2.76 6.84 -14.85
N ASN A 31 3.52 7.82 -14.34
CA ASN A 31 4.68 7.55 -13.50
C ASN A 31 4.28 6.87 -12.18
N ASN A 32 3.14 7.23 -11.59
CA ASN A 32 2.65 6.59 -10.37
C ASN A 32 2.06 5.18 -10.58
N LEU A 33 1.60 4.87 -11.79
CA LEU A 33 1.06 3.55 -12.16
C LEU A 33 2.15 2.55 -12.59
N SER A 34 3.36 3.03 -12.87
CA SER A 34 4.47 2.19 -13.27
C SER A 34 4.94 1.33 -12.09
N GLN A 35 5.01 0.01 -12.31
CA GLN A 35 5.56 -0.92 -11.32
C GLN A 35 7.03 -0.59 -11.06
N PRO A 36 7.50 -0.67 -9.80
CA PRO A 36 8.90 -0.44 -9.49
C PRO A 36 9.78 -1.45 -10.23
N ASN A 37 10.97 -1.03 -10.65
CA ASN A 37 11.95 -1.95 -11.23
C ASN A 37 12.59 -2.77 -10.11
N LEU A 38 11.95 -3.87 -9.76
CA LEU A 38 12.35 -4.71 -8.63
C LEU A 38 13.54 -5.63 -8.93
N ALA A 39 14.30 -5.42 -10.01
CA ALA A 39 15.53 -6.16 -10.26
C ALA A 39 16.53 -6.07 -9.08
N THR A 40 16.43 -5.01 -8.27
CA THR A 40 17.23 -4.77 -7.06
C THR A 40 16.43 -4.92 -5.76
N ALA A 41 15.17 -5.35 -5.81
CA ALA A 41 14.35 -5.45 -4.62
C ALA A 41 14.79 -6.62 -3.74
N GLN A 42 14.90 -6.36 -2.44
CA GLN A 42 15.32 -7.35 -1.46
C GLN A 42 14.10 -7.88 -0.71
N ARG A 43 13.87 -9.19 -0.77
CA ARG A 43 12.80 -9.83 0.02
C ARG A 43 13.11 -9.75 1.52
N ILE A 44 12.10 -9.47 2.32
CA ILE A 44 12.18 -9.44 3.79
C ILE A 44 11.89 -10.85 4.32
N GLY A 45 12.94 -11.55 4.74
CA GLY A 45 12.85 -12.94 5.17
C GLY A 45 12.27 -13.84 4.07
N THR A 46 11.33 -14.70 4.44
CA THR A 46 10.60 -15.59 3.51
C THR A 46 9.16 -15.13 3.25
N SER A 47 8.84 -13.88 3.61
CA SER A 47 7.51 -13.27 3.50
C SER A 47 7.21 -12.74 2.10
N ILE A 48 6.02 -12.18 1.89
CA ILE A 48 5.65 -11.48 0.64
C ILE A 48 6.25 -10.06 0.55
N PHE A 49 6.96 -9.59 1.56
CA PHE A 49 7.40 -8.20 1.65
C PHE A 49 8.79 -7.98 1.05
N TYR A 50 9.00 -6.77 0.54
CA TYR A 50 10.20 -6.37 -0.15
C TYR A 50 10.64 -4.95 0.21
N HIS A 51 11.94 -4.76 0.40
CA HIS A 51 12.58 -3.44 0.40
C HIS A 51 13.02 -3.05 -1.00
N HIS A 52 12.69 -1.82 -1.39
CA HIS A 52 13.19 -1.20 -2.60
C HIS A 52 13.07 0.33 -2.49
N ASP A 53 14.12 1.07 -2.86
CA ASP A 53 14.14 2.55 -2.90
C ASP A 53 13.52 3.24 -1.67
N LYS A 54 13.94 2.81 -0.46
CA LYS A 54 13.45 3.33 0.84
C LYS A 54 11.94 3.21 1.01
N LYS A 55 11.33 2.19 0.40
CA LYS A 55 9.92 1.84 0.54
C LYS A 55 9.80 0.36 0.82
N VAL A 56 8.65 -0.01 1.37
CA VAL A 56 8.23 -1.40 1.55
C VAL A 56 7.12 -1.70 0.55
N TYR A 57 7.20 -2.88 -0.05
CA TYR A 57 6.23 -3.39 -1.00
C TYR A 57 5.71 -4.75 -0.54
N ALA A 58 4.44 -5.05 -0.84
CA ALA A 58 3.86 -6.38 -0.70
C ALA A 58 3.67 -7.00 -2.10
N GLU A 59 4.21 -8.20 -2.30
CA GLU A 59 3.99 -8.98 -3.51
C GLU A 59 2.58 -9.58 -3.52
N VAL A 60 1.87 -9.40 -4.64
CA VAL A 60 0.55 -9.95 -4.90
C VAL A 60 0.61 -10.77 -6.17
N ALA A 61 0.37 -12.08 -6.04
CA ALA A 61 0.30 -12.98 -7.18
C ALA A 61 -0.70 -12.46 -8.23
N GLY A 62 -0.22 -12.21 -9.44
CA GLY A 62 -1.03 -11.70 -10.56
C GLY A 62 -1.30 -10.18 -10.57
N ALA A 63 -1.00 -9.44 -9.49
CA ALA A 63 -1.15 -7.98 -9.44
C ALA A 63 0.17 -7.22 -9.28
N GLY A 64 1.28 -7.91 -9.06
CA GLY A 64 2.61 -7.31 -8.93
C GLY A 64 2.88 -6.82 -7.51
N TYR A 65 3.62 -5.72 -7.38
CA TYR A 65 4.14 -5.25 -6.10
C TYR A 65 3.41 -3.98 -5.69
N LEU A 66 2.69 -4.05 -4.58
CA LEU A 66 1.93 -2.91 -4.07
C LEU A 66 2.72 -2.17 -3.00
N PRO A 67 2.91 -0.84 -3.12
CA PRO A 67 3.58 -0.07 -2.07
C PRO A 67 2.74 -0.06 -0.79
N ILE A 68 3.42 -0.17 0.36
CA ILE A 68 2.81 -0.03 1.68
C ILE A 68 2.98 1.43 2.12
N TYR A 69 1.93 2.23 1.94
CA TYR A 69 1.99 3.65 2.24
C TYR A 69 2.12 3.91 3.74
N GLY A 70 3.14 4.70 4.10
CA GLY A 70 3.40 5.09 5.49
C GLY A 70 4.14 4.04 6.33
N ALA A 71 4.59 2.94 5.70
CA ALA A 71 5.51 2.01 6.33
C ALA A 71 6.88 2.67 6.56
N ASP A 72 7.45 2.46 7.75
CA ASP A 72 8.84 2.83 8.03
C ASP A 72 9.79 1.71 7.58
N PRO A 73 10.50 1.86 6.45
CA PRO A 73 11.35 0.80 5.90
C PRO A 73 12.51 0.41 6.81
N GLU A 74 13.00 1.30 7.67
CA GLU A 74 14.17 1.02 8.51
C GLU A 74 13.83 0.10 9.69
N SER A 75 12.55 0.06 10.08
CA SER A 75 12.07 -0.75 11.21
C SER A 75 11.09 -1.84 10.79
N PHE A 76 10.89 -2.04 9.48
CA PHE A 76 9.90 -2.97 8.99
C PHE A 76 10.39 -4.41 9.14
N GLU A 77 9.57 -5.23 9.78
CA GLU A 77 9.79 -6.65 9.97
C GLU A 77 8.58 -7.43 9.47
N ALA A 78 8.83 -8.63 8.97
CA ALA A 78 7.76 -9.54 8.57
C ALA A 78 7.60 -10.63 9.62
N LEU A 79 6.36 -11.11 9.80
CA LEU A 79 6.14 -12.32 10.56
C LEU A 79 6.91 -13.47 9.91
N GLU A 80 7.62 -14.25 10.73
CA GLU A 80 8.39 -15.38 10.23
C GLU A 80 7.49 -16.46 9.61
N GLY A 81 7.89 -16.94 8.43
CA GLY A 81 7.21 -18.01 7.73
C GLY A 81 7.12 -17.77 6.23
N ILE A 82 7.01 -18.86 5.48
CA ILE A 82 6.94 -18.83 4.02
C ILE A 82 5.66 -18.10 3.59
N ASN A 83 5.82 -17.09 2.73
CA ASN A 83 4.74 -16.30 2.16
C ASN A 83 3.81 -15.67 3.21
N GLN A 84 4.34 -15.36 4.40
CA GLN A 84 3.58 -14.59 5.38
C GLN A 84 3.20 -13.24 4.81
N SER A 85 1.94 -12.87 5.03
CA SER A 85 1.33 -11.64 4.56
C SER A 85 1.14 -10.61 5.67
N VAL A 86 1.68 -10.87 6.86
CA VAL A 86 1.61 -9.94 8.00
C VAL A 86 3.01 -9.48 8.38
N GLY A 87 3.15 -8.18 8.55
CA GLY A 87 4.39 -7.51 8.96
C GLY A 87 4.07 -6.27 9.77
N TRP A 88 5.08 -5.64 10.36
CA TRP A 88 4.91 -4.46 11.18
C TRP A 88 6.15 -3.58 11.09
N ASP A 89 5.96 -2.30 11.38
CA ASP A 89 7.05 -1.39 11.69
C ASP A 89 6.90 -0.92 13.15
N LYS A 90 7.76 0.00 13.59
CA LYS A 90 7.72 0.54 14.95
C LYS A 90 6.40 1.23 15.34
N ASN A 91 5.54 1.57 14.37
CA ASN A 91 4.30 2.32 14.57
C ASN A 91 3.04 1.49 14.30
N LYS A 92 3.05 0.60 13.31
CA LYS A 92 1.84 -0.03 12.75
C LYS A 92 2.06 -1.49 12.36
N VAL A 93 0.96 -2.24 12.32
CA VAL A 93 0.89 -3.60 11.77
C VAL A 93 0.17 -3.56 10.43
N TYR A 94 0.60 -4.42 9.51
CA TYR A 94 0.11 -4.50 8.14
C TYR A 94 -0.30 -5.92 7.77
N CYS A 95 -1.39 -6.02 7.00
CA CYS A 95 -1.77 -7.21 6.24
C CYS A 95 -1.62 -6.89 4.75
N GLY A 96 -0.57 -7.44 4.13
CA GLY A 96 -0.11 -7.01 2.82
C GLY A 96 0.14 -5.51 2.80
N ASN A 97 -0.54 -4.78 1.91
CA ASN A 97 -0.42 -3.32 1.85
C ASN A 97 -1.48 -2.54 2.66
N GLY A 98 -2.32 -3.22 3.44
CA GLY A 98 -3.33 -2.61 4.30
C GLY A 98 -2.88 -2.51 5.77
N VAL A 99 -3.32 -1.46 6.47
CA VAL A 99 -3.03 -1.24 7.91
C VAL A 99 -4.05 -2.00 8.77
N LEU A 100 -3.58 -2.65 9.84
CA LEU A 100 -4.41 -3.23 10.89
C LEU A 100 -4.53 -2.24 12.06
N ASP A 101 -5.52 -1.36 11.99
CA ASP A 101 -5.68 -0.27 12.94
C ASP A 101 -5.82 -0.74 14.40
N GLY A 102 -5.09 -0.08 15.31
CA GLY A 102 -5.13 -0.39 16.73
C GLY A 102 -4.37 -1.64 17.15
N MET A 103 -3.84 -2.43 16.20
CA MET A 103 -2.95 -3.55 16.48
C MET A 103 -1.50 -3.06 16.60
N LYS A 104 -0.74 -3.65 17.54
CA LYS A 104 0.68 -3.33 17.76
C LYS A 104 1.57 -4.55 17.54
N GLY A 105 2.66 -4.36 16.81
CA GLY A 105 3.67 -5.40 16.63
C GLY A 105 4.50 -5.62 17.91
N PRO A 106 5.14 -6.78 18.08
CA PRO A 106 5.06 -7.95 17.21
C PRO A 106 3.74 -8.72 17.37
N VAL A 107 3.29 -9.39 16.31
CA VAL A 107 2.05 -10.19 16.32
C VAL A 107 2.34 -11.68 16.23
N LYS A 108 1.37 -12.50 16.64
CA LYS A 108 1.42 -13.96 16.55
C LYS A 108 0.36 -14.47 15.57
N ALA A 109 0.73 -15.44 14.74
CA ALA A 109 -0.25 -16.24 14.01
C ALA A 109 -0.94 -17.22 14.95
N LEU A 110 -2.27 -17.20 14.96
CA LEU A 110 -3.12 -18.15 15.68
C LEU A 110 -3.56 -19.34 14.78
N GLY A 111 -3.27 -19.26 13.48
CA GLY A 111 -3.72 -20.22 12.47
C GLY A 111 -4.95 -19.73 11.69
N ASN A 112 -5.24 -20.36 10.55
CA ASN A 112 -6.39 -20.04 9.69
C ASN A 112 -6.52 -18.54 9.32
N GLY A 113 -5.39 -17.86 9.10
CA GLY A 113 -5.37 -16.43 8.75
C GLY A 113 -5.70 -15.48 9.92
N LEU A 114 -5.78 -15.98 11.16
CA LEU A 114 -5.95 -15.15 12.35
C LEU A 114 -4.59 -14.77 12.94
N TYR A 115 -4.47 -13.49 13.30
CA TYR A 115 -3.28 -12.91 13.91
C TYR A 115 -3.68 -12.07 15.13
N SER A 116 -2.85 -12.07 16.16
CA SER A 116 -3.14 -11.34 17.40
C SER A 116 -1.90 -10.72 18.02
N ASP A 117 -2.06 -9.54 18.62
CA ASP A 117 -1.08 -8.89 19.49
C ASP A 117 -1.32 -9.17 20.99
N GLY A 118 -2.28 -10.04 21.31
CA GLY A 118 -2.72 -10.37 22.67
C GLY A 118 -3.89 -9.51 23.18
N THR A 119 -4.22 -8.40 22.52
CA THR A 119 -5.36 -7.54 22.86
C THR A 119 -6.40 -7.47 21.75
N THR A 120 -5.91 -7.50 20.51
CA THR A 120 -6.68 -7.34 19.28
C THR A 120 -6.36 -8.52 18.37
N THR A 121 -7.38 -8.99 17.67
CA THR A 121 -7.25 -10.10 16.72
C THR A 121 -7.83 -9.68 15.38
N TYR A 122 -7.11 -9.97 14.31
CA TYR A 122 -7.53 -9.70 12.94
C TYR A 122 -7.49 -10.97 12.10
N TYR A 123 -8.43 -11.09 11.18
CA TYR A 123 -8.30 -12.00 10.06
C TYR A 123 -7.63 -11.26 8.90
N CYS A 124 -6.52 -11.80 8.42
CA CYS A 124 -5.78 -11.31 7.28
C CYS A 124 -5.75 -12.38 6.18
N SER A 125 -6.26 -12.02 5.01
CA SER A 125 -6.22 -12.86 3.81
C SER A 125 -5.85 -12.01 2.61
N PHE A 126 -4.56 -11.97 2.32
CA PHE A 126 -4.02 -11.11 1.28
C PHE A 126 -3.87 -11.87 -0.03
N THR A 127 -4.88 -11.75 -0.90
CA THR A 127 -4.90 -12.32 -2.24
C THR A 127 -5.35 -11.27 -3.26
N ALA A 128 -5.03 -11.47 -4.55
CA ALA A 128 -5.47 -10.55 -5.60
C ALA A 128 -7.00 -10.39 -5.67
N GLU A 129 -7.75 -11.45 -5.33
CA GLU A 129 -9.21 -11.42 -5.28
C GLU A 129 -9.72 -10.56 -4.11
N ASN A 130 -9.12 -10.71 -2.93
CA ASN A 130 -9.51 -9.97 -1.74
C ASN A 130 -9.14 -8.48 -1.81
N ILE A 131 -8.09 -8.13 -2.55
CA ILE A 131 -7.74 -6.73 -2.84
C ILE A 131 -8.81 -6.08 -3.72
N LYS A 132 -9.30 -6.78 -4.75
CA LYS A 132 -10.35 -6.26 -5.65
C LYS A 132 -11.67 -5.98 -4.94
N THR A 133 -12.01 -6.81 -3.95
CA THR A 133 -13.25 -6.69 -3.18
C THR A 133 -13.11 -5.86 -1.91
N ASN A 134 -11.90 -5.32 -1.63
CA ASN A 134 -11.55 -4.65 -0.37
C ASN A 134 -11.87 -5.49 0.88
N MET A 135 -11.83 -6.82 0.75
CA MET A 135 -12.22 -7.80 1.76
C MET A 135 -11.02 -8.48 2.43
N GLY A 136 -9.79 -7.99 2.16
CA GLY A 136 -8.53 -8.60 2.61
C GLY A 136 -8.24 -8.48 4.10
N CYS A 137 -8.97 -7.64 4.82
CA CYS A 137 -8.87 -7.47 6.27
C CYS A 137 -10.26 -7.45 6.88
N LEU A 138 -10.70 -8.57 7.45
CA LEU A 138 -11.92 -8.61 8.23
C LEU A 138 -11.55 -8.46 9.70
N PHE A 139 -12.01 -7.36 10.30
CA PHE A 139 -11.82 -7.11 11.71
C PHE A 139 -12.76 -7.99 12.52
N PHE A 140 -12.21 -8.92 13.27
CA PHE A 140 -12.94 -9.64 14.30
C PHE A 140 -12.52 -9.07 15.65
N LYS A 141 -13.21 -8.02 16.13
CA LYS A 141 -13.06 -7.59 17.52
C LYS A 141 -13.70 -8.61 18.45
N SER A 142 -13.01 -9.74 18.60
CA SER A 142 -13.32 -10.75 19.60
C SER A 142 -12.69 -10.32 20.92
N GLN A 143 -13.52 -9.99 21.91
CA GLN A 143 -13.09 -9.80 23.31
C GLN A 143 -12.84 -11.14 24.04
N TYR A 144 -12.59 -12.23 23.33
CA TYR A 144 -12.36 -13.51 23.98
C TYR A 144 -10.92 -13.60 24.48
N PHE A 145 -10.76 -13.28 25.76
CA PHE A 145 -9.65 -13.69 26.62
C PHE A 145 -9.42 -15.20 26.40
N ILE A 146 -8.25 -15.55 25.85
CA ILE A 146 -7.70 -16.89 26.04
C ILE A 146 -6.69 -16.75 27.17
N HIS A 147 -7.13 -17.13 28.38
CA HIS A 147 -6.27 -17.36 29.53
C HIS A 147 -5.53 -18.69 29.40
#